data_AF-L2FH02-F1
#
_entry.id   AF-L2FH02-F1
#
_cell.length_a   1.000
_cell.length_b   1.000
_cell.length_c   1.000
_cell.angle_alpha   90.00
_cell.angle_beta   90.00
_cell.angle_gamma   90.00
#
_symmetry.space_group_name_H-M   'P 1'
#
loop_
_entity.id
_entity.type
_entity.pdbx_description
1 polymer ?
#
loop_
_entity_poly.entity_id
_entity_poly.type
_entity_poly.pdbx_seq_one_letter_code
_entity_poly.pdbx_strand_id
1 'polypeptide(L)'
;MKISATFVLATVAVSVSAGGPKNNSPRFSGLNKIPDNEPLPLHQAPDCYQNCFQSTNHALTGDINTVNQREFCEDKWTHFDWWFETWLMGCVVPNCPKEDGDKARRWFDSLCRSKS
;
A
#
# COMPACT_ATOMS: atom_id res chain seq x y z
N MET A 1 -45.31 21.15 -52.57
CA MET A 1 -44.33 21.42 -51.50
C MET A 1 -44.28 20.20 -50.59
N LYS A 2 -43.12 19.54 -50.46
CA LYS A 2 -42.88 18.43 -49.50
C LYS A 2 -41.63 18.81 -48.72
N ILE A 3 -41.77 19.02 -47.42
CA ILE A 3 -40.69 19.45 -46.53
C ILE A 3 -40.06 18.19 -45.96
N SER A 4 -38.79 17.95 -46.29
CA SER A 4 -37.96 16.91 -45.68
C SER A 4 -37.65 17.28 -44.24
N ALA A 5 -37.88 16.35 -43.30
CA ALA A 5 -37.43 16.47 -41.93
C ALA A 5 -36.18 15.58 -41.74
N THR A 6 -35.02 16.22 -41.62
CA THR A 6 -33.75 15.57 -41.29
C THR A 6 -33.68 15.37 -39.77
N PHE A 7 -33.67 14.11 -39.31
CA PHE A 7 -33.41 13.79 -37.91
C PHE A 7 -31.90 13.70 -37.67
N VAL A 8 -31.37 14.59 -36.83
CA VAL A 8 -29.98 14.54 -36.36
C VAL A 8 -29.91 13.59 -35.15
N LEU A 9 -29.26 12.44 -35.32
CA LEU A 9 -28.92 11.55 -34.20
C LEU A 9 -27.74 12.15 -33.43
N ALA A 10 -28.00 12.60 -32.21
CA ALA A 10 -26.95 12.91 -31.24
C ALA A 10 -26.47 11.62 -30.58
N THR A 11 -25.24 11.20 -30.90
CA THR A 11 -24.54 10.12 -30.18
C THR A 11 -24.06 10.65 -28.84
N VAL A 12 -24.66 10.16 -27.75
CA VAL A 12 -24.18 10.42 -26.39
C VAL A 12 -22.96 9.54 -26.15
N ALA A 13 -21.77 10.13 -26.18
CA ALA A 13 -20.55 9.47 -25.74
C ALA A 13 -20.63 9.28 -24.22
N VAL A 14 -20.75 8.03 -23.77
CA VAL A 14 -20.70 7.70 -22.33
C VAL A 14 -19.23 7.71 -21.92
N SER A 15 -18.78 8.83 -21.37
CA SER A 15 -17.47 8.94 -20.73
C SER A 15 -17.49 8.09 -19.46
N VAL A 16 -16.94 6.87 -19.53
CA VAL A 16 -16.65 6.08 -18.32
C VAL A 16 -15.44 6.73 -17.65
N SER A 17 -15.72 7.66 -16.73
CA SER A 17 -14.73 8.09 -15.75
C SER A 17 -14.41 6.87 -14.90
N ALA A 18 -13.25 6.25 -15.14
CA ALA A 18 -12.67 5.22 -14.28
C ALA A 18 -12.22 5.88 -12.95
N GLY A 19 -13.18 6.35 -12.16
CA GLY A 19 -12.98 6.69 -10.77
C GLY A 19 -13.14 5.42 -9.95
N GLY A 20 -12.06 4.64 -9.81
CA GLY A 20 -12.02 3.55 -8.85
C GLY A 20 -12.37 4.04 -7.44
N PRO A 21 -12.82 3.15 -6.54
CA PRO A 21 -13.25 3.56 -5.20
C PRO A 21 -12.12 4.29 -4.48
N LYS A 22 -12.32 5.59 -4.20
CA LYS A 22 -11.50 6.28 -3.19
C LYS A 22 -11.95 5.70 -1.85
N ASN A 23 -11.23 4.71 -1.37
CA ASN A 23 -11.43 4.09 -0.06
C ASN A 23 -11.08 5.12 1.03
N ASN A 24 -12.00 6.06 1.28
CA ASN A 24 -11.93 7.07 2.32
C ASN A 24 -12.28 6.44 3.68
N SER A 25 -11.64 5.32 4.03
CA SER A 25 -11.83 4.75 5.36
C SER A 25 -11.17 5.69 6.38
N PRO A 26 -11.89 6.15 7.42
CA PRO A 26 -11.33 7.02 8.47
C PRO A 26 -10.13 6.42 9.19
N ARG A 27 -9.89 5.10 9.06
CA ARG A 27 -8.70 4.41 9.60
C ARG A 27 -7.39 4.74 8.88
N PHE A 28 -7.45 5.27 7.66
CA PHE A 28 -6.29 5.52 6.80
C PHE A 28 -6.04 7.01 6.53
N SER A 29 -6.81 7.90 7.12
CA SER A 29 -6.65 9.35 6.97
C SER A 29 -5.30 9.80 7.55
N GLY A 30 -4.36 10.16 6.68
CA GLY A 30 -3.05 10.71 7.05
C GLY A 30 -1.84 9.89 6.57
N LEU A 31 -2.04 8.69 6.03
CA LEU A 31 -0.96 7.89 5.43
C LEU A 31 -0.95 8.12 3.91
N ASN A 32 0.18 8.58 3.39
CA ASN A 32 0.34 8.85 1.96
C ASN A 32 0.19 7.53 1.21
N LYS A 33 -0.85 7.44 0.36
CA LYS A 33 -0.96 6.33 -0.60
C LYS A 33 0.18 6.47 -1.60
N ILE A 34 1.19 5.61 -1.49
CA ILE A 34 2.29 5.57 -2.45
C ILE A 34 1.88 4.76 -3.70
N PRO A 35 2.48 5.03 -4.86
CA PRO A 35 2.34 4.16 -6.02
C PRO A 35 2.95 2.78 -5.78
N ASP A 36 2.35 1.75 -6.37
CA ASP A 36 2.74 0.33 -6.23
C ASP A 36 4.21 0.03 -6.54
N ASN A 37 4.80 0.81 -7.44
CA ASN A 37 6.17 0.66 -7.95
C ASN A 37 7.19 1.51 -7.21
N GLU A 38 6.76 2.33 -6.25
CA GLU A 38 7.64 3.16 -5.44
C GLU A 38 8.13 2.40 -4.19
N PRO A 39 9.33 2.73 -3.68
CA PRO A 39 9.83 2.15 -2.43
C PRO A 39 8.91 2.42 -1.23
N LEU A 40 8.99 1.54 -0.24
CA LEU A 40 8.24 1.72 1.01
C LEU A 40 8.61 3.03 1.71
N PRO A 41 7.63 3.77 2.27
CA PRO A 41 7.88 4.99 3.00
C PRO A 41 8.29 4.63 4.45
N LEU A 42 9.45 3.99 4.62
CA LEU A 42 9.90 3.47 5.93
C LEU A 42 9.96 4.57 7.01
N HIS A 43 10.28 5.81 6.62
CA HIS A 43 10.28 6.98 7.51
C HIS A 43 8.90 7.30 8.15
N GLN A 44 7.81 6.72 7.64
CA GLN A 44 6.46 6.87 8.20
C GLN A 44 6.10 5.74 9.18
N ALA A 45 6.92 4.68 9.24
CA ALA A 45 6.78 3.65 10.26
C ALA A 45 7.29 4.17 11.62
N PRO A 46 6.85 3.60 12.75
CA PRO A 46 7.40 3.95 14.06
C PRO A 46 8.92 3.76 14.11
N ASP A 47 9.64 4.64 14.81
CA ASP A 47 11.12 4.61 14.86
C ASP A 47 11.67 3.27 15.34
N CYS A 48 11.00 2.60 16.29
CA CYS A 48 11.41 1.27 16.71
C CYS A 48 11.32 0.22 15.57
N TYR A 49 10.25 0.28 14.77
CA TYR A 49 10.10 -0.57 13.59
C TYR A 49 11.12 -0.22 12.51
N GLN A 50 11.42 1.07 12.30
CA GLN A 50 12.48 1.50 11.37
C GLN A 50 13.83 0.87 11.73
N ASN A 51 14.20 0.90 13.01
CA ASN A 51 15.44 0.26 13.47
C ASN A 51 15.41 -1.25 13.26
N CYS A 52 14.29 -1.91 13.55
CA CYS A 52 14.15 -3.35 13.32
C CYS A 52 14.16 -3.73 11.84
N PHE A 53 13.61 -2.90 10.95
CA PHE A 53 13.72 -3.10 9.50
C PHE A 53 15.18 -3.09 9.06
N GLN A 54 15.97 -2.12 9.51
CA GLN A 54 17.38 -2.04 9.13
C GLN A 54 18.21 -3.16 9.75
N SER A 55 17.98 -3.50 11.03
CA SER A 55 18.76 -4.53 11.72
C SER A 55 18.52 -5.92 11.14
N THR A 56 17.33 -6.18 10.60
CA THR A 56 16.95 -7.48 10.02
C THR A 56 17.04 -7.53 8.50
N ASN A 57 17.41 -6.42 7.84
CA ASN A 57 17.46 -6.32 6.38
C ASN A 57 18.37 -7.38 5.75
N HIS A 58 19.46 -7.73 6.43
CA HIS A 58 20.41 -8.76 5.99
C HIS A 58 19.78 -10.16 5.80
N ALA A 59 18.64 -10.43 6.45
CA ALA A 59 17.93 -11.70 6.37
C ALA A 59 16.79 -11.69 5.33
N LEU A 60 16.51 -10.53 4.73
CA LEU A 60 15.53 -10.41 3.67
C LEU A 60 16.17 -10.83 2.33
N THR A 61 15.45 -11.60 1.52
CA THR A 61 15.84 -11.82 0.12
C THR A 61 15.48 -10.58 -0.69
N GLY A 62 16.39 -9.60 -0.69
CA GLY A 62 16.18 -8.28 -1.28
C GLY A 62 16.78 -7.18 -0.41
N ASP A 63 16.25 -5.96 -0.52
CA ASP A 63 16.61 -4.84 0.34
C ASP A 63 15.35 -4.05 0.70
N ILE A 64 15.05 -3.96 1.99
CA ILE A 64 13.88 -3.26 2.53
C ILE A 64 13.85 -1.78 2.13
N ASN A 65 15.00 -1.19 1.82
CA ASN A 65 15.12 0.22 1.39
C ASN A 65 14.72 0.44 -0.06
N THR A 66 14.66 -0.62 -0.88
CA THR A 66 14.39 -0.53 -2.32
C THR A 66 13.19 -1.34 -2.77
N VAL A 67 12.70 -2.27 -1.94
CA VAL A 67 11.47 -3.02 -2.22
C VAL A 67 10.31 -2.08 -2.45
N ASN A 68 9.59 -2.30 -3.55
CA ASN A 68 8.39 -1.54 -3.84
C ASN A 68 7.17 -2.07 -3.09
N GLN A 69 6.16 -1.22 -2.93
CA GLN A 69 4.93 -1.57 -2.22
C GLN A 69 4.28 -2.86 -2.74
N ARG A 70 4.24 -3.05 -4.07
CA ARG A 70 3.60 -4.23 -4.66
C ARG A 70 4.31 -5.52 -4.28
N GLU A 71 5.63 -5.55 -4.35
CA GLU A 71 6.43 -6.70 -3.93
C GLU A 71 6.25 -7.00 -2.45
N PHE A 72 6.27 -5.96 -1.62
CA PHE A 72 6.08 -6.06 -0.18
C PHE A 72 4.67 -6.59 0.19
N CYS A 73 3.63 -6.16 -0.53
CA CYS A 73 2.24 -6.48 -0.19
C CYS A 73 1.67 -7.73 -0.89
N GLU A 74 2.15 -8.06 -2.09
CA GLU A 74 1.69 -9.25 -2.83
C GLU A 74 2.49 -10.51 -2.47
N ASP A 75 3.65 -10.35 -1.81
CA ASP A 75 4.61 -11.38 -1.40
C ASP A 75 4.63 -12.61 -2.31
N LYS A 76 5.00 -12.40 -3.58
CA LYS A 76 4.89 -13.44 -4.62
C LYS A 76 5.76 -14.68 -4.39
N TRP A 77 6.62 -14.67 -3.38
CA TRP A 77 7.63 -15.69 -3.14
C TRP A 77 7.79 -16.08 -1.66
N THR A 78 6.86 -15.70 -0.77
CA THR A 78 6.88 -16.00 0.68
C THR A 78 8.11 -15.50 1.44
N HIS A 79 8.95 -14.70 0.78
CA HIS A 79 10.20 -14.20 1.36
C HIS A 79 9.93 -13.09 2.37
N PHE A 80 8.91 -12.27 2.13
CA PHE A 80 8.53 -11.21 3.04
C PHE A 80 7.79 -11.75 4.25
N ASP A 81 6.85 -12.67 4.07
CA ASP A 81 6.13 -13.29 5.19
C ASP A 81 7.10 -14.03 6.12
N TRP A 82 7.99 -14.86 5.58
CA TRP A 82 8.96 -15.58 6.41
C TRP A 82 9.93 -14.63 7.13
N TRP A 83 10.44 -13.63 6.42
CA TRP A 83 11.32 -12.63 7.02
C TRP A 83 10.60 -11.83 8.11
N PHE A 84 9.35 -11.44 7.85
CA PHE A 84 8.51 -10.69 8.78
C PHE A 84 8.30 -11.48 10.07
N GLU A 85 7.83 -12.73 9.96
CA GLU A 85 7.51 -13.55 11.13
C GLU A 85 8.75 -13.96 11.92
N THR A 86 9.85 -14.27 11.24
CA THR A 86 11.05 -14.83 11.88
C THR A 86 11.98 -13.74 12.41
N TRP A 87 12.29 -12.76 11.57
CA TRP A 87 13.34 -11.79 11.87
C TRP A 87 12.76 -10.49 12.39
N LEU A 88 11.80 -9.90 11.66
CA LEU A 88 11.24 -8.62 12.06
C LEU A 88 10.49 -8.73 13.39
N MET A 89 9.60 -9.72 13.55
CA MET A 89 8.87 -9.92 14.82
C MET A 89 9.81 -10.35 15.95
N GLY A 90 10.86 -11.11 15.65
CA GLY A 90 11.93 -11.43 16.61
C GLY A 90 12.65 -10.19 17.14
N CYS A 91 12.80 -9.15 16.32
CA CYS A 91 13.32 -7.85 16.75
C CYS A 91 12.25 -7.01 17.47
N VAL A 92 11.05 -6.91 16.90
CA VAL A 92 10.01 -5.96 17.37
C VAL A 92 9.46 -6.35 18.74
N VAL A 93 9.13 -7.62 18.96
CA VAL A 93 8.47 -8.09 20.20
C VAL A 93 9.25 -7.72 21.47
N PRO A 94 10.58 -7.93 21.55
CA PRO A 94 11.35 -7.54 22.73
C PRO A 94 11.75 -6.05 22.77
N ASN A 95 11.79 -5.34 21.64
CA ASN A 95 12.39 -4.00 21.58
C ASN A 95 11.37 -2.86 21.45
N CYS A 96 10.16 -3.12 20.94
CA CYS A 96 9.20 -2.07 20.63
C CYS A 96 8.05 -2.01 21.64
N PRO A 97 7.61 -0.80 22.05
CA PRO A 97 6.45 -0.65 22.88
C PRO A 97 5.19 -1.07 22.10
N LYS A 98 4.19 -1.58 22.84
CA LYS A 98 2.92 -2.02 22.24
C LYS A 98 2.24 -0.94 21.39
N GLU A 99 2.35 0.32 21.80
CA GLU A 99 1.79 1.47 21.08
C GLU A 99 2.36 1.63 19.67
N ASP A 100 3.64 1.33 19.49
CA ASP A 100 4.27 1.35 18.18
C ASP A 100 3.83 0.14 17.35
N GLY A 101 3.49 -0.98 17.98
CA GLY A 101 2.84 -2.10 17.29
C GLY A 101 1.50 -1.71 16.65
N ASP A 102 0.67 -0.95 17.35
CA ASP A 102 -0.61 -0.48 16.80
C ASP A 102 -0.41 0.54 15.66
N LYS A 103 0.58 1.44 15.78
CA LYS A 103 0.93 2.39 14.71
C LYS A 103 1.49 1.67 13.48
N ALA A 104 2.40 0.71 13.68
CA ALA A 104 2.97 -0.09 12.60
C ALA A 104 1.89 -0.90 11.89
N ARG A 105 0.93 -1.48 12.62
CA ARG A 105 -0.20 -2.18 12.00
C ARG A 105 -1.03 -1.25 11.11
N ARG A 106 -1.31 -0.02 11.56
CA ARG A 106 -2.02 0.96 10.71
C ARG A 106 -1.21 1.35 9.48
N TRP A 107 0.10 1.46 9.61
CA TRP A 107 1.02 1.71 8.49
C TRP A 107 1.02 0.55 7.49
N PHE A 108 1.15 -0.71 7.94
CA PHE A 108 1.03 -1.87 7.06
C PHE A 108 -0.33 -1.94 6.37
N ASP A 109 -1.41 -1.69 7.10
CA ASP A 109 -2.76 -1.75 6.56
C ASP A 109 -3.01 -0.66 5.51
N SER A 110 -2.45 0.55 5.69
CA SER A 110 -2.58 1.62 4.69
C SER A 110 -1.85 1.30 3.38
N LEU A 111 -0.72 0.60 3.48
CA LEU A 111 0.06 0.16 2.33
C LEU A 111 -0.63 -1.01 1.62
N CYS A 112 -0.97 -2.08 2.32
CA CYS A 112 -1.35 -3.34 1.68
C CYS A 112 -2.85 -3.60 1.60
N ARG A 113 -3.67 -3.00 2.48
CA ARG A 113 -5.14 -3.22 2.49
C ARG A 113 -5.93 -2.10 1.83
N SER A 114 -5.30 -1.04 1.33
CA SER A 114 -5.99 0.04 0.61
C SER A 114 -6.44 -0.33 -0.82
N LYS A 115 -6.25 -1.59 -1.23
CA LYS A 115 -6.78 -2.15 -2.47
C LYS A 115 -8.04 -2.98 -2.19
N SER A 116 -9.19 -2.31 -2.28
CA SER A 116 -10.48 -2.89 -2.63
C SER A 116 -11.21 -1.95 -3.56
#